data_AF-A0A1C5LLR7-F1
#
_entry.id   AF-A0A1C5LLR7-F1
#
_cell.length_a   1.000
_cell.length_b   1.000
_cell.length_c   1.000
_cell.angle_alpha   90.00
_cell.angle_beta   90.00
_cell.angle_gamma   90.00
#
_symmetry.space_group_name_H-M   'P 1'
#
loop_
_entity.id
_entity.type
_entity.pdbx_description
1 polymer ?
#
loop_
_entity_poly.entity_id
_entity_poly.type
_entity_poly.pdbx_seq_one_letter_code
_entity_poly.pdbx_strand_id
1 'polypeptide(L)' 'MNFYDKKFKKIVSIGILVIIGAMVLTMVLPYII' A
#
# COMPACT_ATOMS: atom_id res chain seq x y z
N MET A 1 -1.38 22.61 -6.25
CA MET A 1 -0.31 21.60 -6.43
C MET A 1 -0.79 20.61 -7.48
N ASN A 2 0.00 20.37 -8.53
CA ASN A 2 -0.43 19.51 -9.62
C ASN A 2 -0.26 18.03 -9.20
N PHE A 3 -1.26 17.49 -8.50
CA PHE A 3 -1.29 16.11 -7.99
C PHE A 3 -1.22 15.02 -9.09
N TYR A 4 -1.19 15.42 -10.36
CA TYR A 4 -1.07 14.52 -11.51
C TYR A 4 0.36 14.23 -11.96
N ASP A 5 1.34 14.74 -11.23
CA ASP A 5 2.75 14.47 -11.51
C ASP A 5 3.02 12.96 -11.52
N LYS A 6 3.66 12.45 -12.60
CA LYS A 6 3.92 11.00 -12.78
C LYS A 6 4.61 10.38 -11.56
N LYS A 7 5.44 11.18 -10.86
CA LYS A 7 6.12 10.79 -9.62
C LYS A 7 5.15 10.59 -8.46
N PHE A 8 4.18 11.47 -8.29
CA PHE A 8 3.16 11.37 -7.25
C PHE A 8 2.27 10.13 -7.45
N LYS A 9 1.83 9.87 -8.69
CA LYS A 9 1.09 8.64 -9.02
C LYS A 9 1.86 7.37 -8.68
N LYS A 10 3.17 7.36 -8.92
CA LYS A 10 4.03 6.21 -8.59
C LYS A 10 4.13 5.99 -7.07
N ILE A 11 4.30 7.07 -6.30
CA ILE A 11 4.36 7.01 -4.83
C ILE A 11 3.03 6.53 -4.25
N VAL A 12 1.90 7.08 -4.73
CA VAL A 12 0.57 6.67 -4.28
C VAL A 12 0.27 5.22 -4.63
N SER A 13 0.61 4.78 -5.84
CA SER A 13 0.41 3.38 -6.26
C SER A 13 1.21 2.39 -5.39
N ILE A 14 2.48 2.69 -5.12
CA ILE A 14 3.31 1.89 -4.20
C ILE A 14 2.74 1.94 -2.78
N GLY A 15 2.31 3.12 -2.31
CA GLY A 15 1.71 3.28 -0.99
C GLY A 15 0.45 2.42 -0.81
N ILE A 16 -0.42 2.38 -1.81
CA ILE A 16 -1.64 1.54 -1.80
C ILE A 16 -1.28 0.06 -1.74
N LEU A 17 -0.30 -0.40 -2.53
CA LEU A 17 0.16 -1.80 -2.49
C LEU A 17 0.73 -2.18 -1.12
N VAL A 18 1.49 -1.29 -0.48
CA VAL A 18 2.03 -1.52 0.86
C VAL A 18 0.92 -1.61 1.90
N ILE A 19 -0.09 -0.74 1.83
CA ILE A 19 -1.24 -0.77 2.75
C ILE A 19 -2.03 -2.08 2.61
N ILE A 20 -2.31 -2.50 1.38
CA ILE A 20 -2.99 -3.77 1.12
C ILE A 20 -2.16 -4.94 1.65
N GLY A 21 -0.85 -4.96 1.37
CA GLY A 21 0.05 -5.98 1.90
C GLY A 21 0.04 -6.03 3.43
N ALA A 22 0.06 -4.88 4.10
CA ALA A 22 -0.02 -4.79 5.55
C ALA A 22 -1.36 -5.31 6.11
N MET A 23 -2.49 -4.97 5.47
CA MET A 23 -3.81 -5.49 5.85
C MET A 23 -3.90 -7.01 5.70
N VAL A 24 -3.34 -7.56 4.62
CA VAL A 24 -3.32 -9.02 4.42
C VAL A 24 -2.42 -9.67 5.47
N LEU A 25 -1.24 -9.11 5.73
CA LEU A 25 -0.33 -9.64 6.74
C LEU A 25 -0.95 -9.64 8.14
N THR A 26 -1.68 -8.60 8.53
CA THR A 26 -2.37 -8.56 9.84
C THR A 26 -3.53 -9.56 9.91
N MET A 27 -4.24 -9.81 8.81
CA MET A 27 -5.26 -10.86 8.74
C MET A 27 -4.65 -12.26 8.77
N VAL A 28 -3.47 -12.45 8.18
CA VAL A 28 -2.78 -13.76 8.12
C VAL A 28 -2.03 -14.07 9.42
N LEU A 29 -1.51 -13.05 10.11
CA LEU A 29 -0.83 -13.16 11.41
C LEU A 29 -1.51 -14.11 12.42
N PRO A 30 -2.83 -13.99 12.70
CA PRO A 30 -3.53 -14.84 13.67
C PRO A 30 -3.73 -16.29 13.21
N TYR A 31 -3.46 -16.61 11.95
CA TYR A 31 -3.53 -17.99 11.45
C TYR A 31 -2.14 -18.65 11.41
N ILE A 32 -1.06 -17.86 11.47
CA ILE A 32 0.33 -18.35 11.48
C ILE A 32 0.85 -18.51 12.91
N ILE A 33 0.40 -17.66 13.83
CA ILE A 33 0.74 -17.68 15.27
C ILE A 33 -0.40 -18.35 16.05
#